data_AF-A0A658QZZ6-F1
#
_entry.id   AF-A0A658QZZ6-F1
#
_cell.length_a   1.000
_cell.length_b   1.000
_cell.length_c   1.000
_cell.angle_alpha   90.00
_cell.angle_beta   90.00
_cell.angle_gamma   90.00
#
_symmetry.space_group_name_H-M   'P 1'
#
loop_
_entity.id
_entity.type
_entity.pdbx_description
1 polymer ?
#
loop_
_entity_poly.entity_id
_entity_poly.type
_entity_poly.pdbx_seq_one_letter_code
_entity_poly.pdbx_strand_id
1 'polypeptide(L)'
;MWRRLSAGESIDFDGKHVRVKGAKNFHEPVQKPYPPLYFGGSSDAAHEIAAEHVDTYLTWGEPPEAVAKKFADVRERATRRGRTLRFGVRLHVIVRETNEEAWAAADSLISRLTDEDIAQSQQNFAKMDSVGQRRMAELHGGRRDKLETSPNLWAGVGLTVTVRRFARTKYRARRLVAVLARRIRGRVEPAAEDACRCCAKC
;
A
#
# COMPACT_ATOMS: atom_id res chain seq x y z
N MET A 1 -3.74 17.12 -15.10
CA MET A 1 -2.63 18.08 -15.34
C MET A 1 -1.26 17.40 -15.36
N TRP A 2 -0.78 16.82 -14.25
CA TRP A 2 0.57 16.22 -14.18
C TRP A 2 0.90 15.25 -15.33
N ARG A 3 0.05 14.25 -15.60
CA ARG A 3 0.27 13.27 -16.70
C ARG A 3 0.51 13.93 -18.06
N ARG A 4 -0.28 14.95 -18.37
CA ARG A 4 -0.20 15.70 -19.63
C ARG A 4 1.10 16.51 -19.71
N LEU A 5 1.49 17.20 -18.63
CA LEU A 5 2.78 17.91 -18.56
C LEU A 5 3.96 16.95 -18.70
N SER A 6 3.89 15.79 -18.04
CA SER A 6 4.91 14.74 -18.12
C SER A 6 4.99 14.10 -19.50
N ALA A 7 3.89 14.10 -20.26
CA ALA A 7 3.85 13.68 -21.67
C ALA A 7 4.35 14.76 -22.65
N GLY A 8 4.79 15.92 -22.15
CA GLY A 8 5.32 17.02 -22.97
C GLY A 8 4.27 18.01 -23.47
N GLU A 9 3.01 17.88 -23.04
CA GLU A 9 1.97 18.83 -23.41
C GLU A 9 2.15 20.18 -22.69
N SER A 10 1.84 21.26 -23.40
CA SER A 10 1.57 22.57 -22.79
C SER A 10 0.11 22.65 -22.37
N ILE A 11 -0.17 23.16 -21.17
CA ILE A 11 -1.51 23.12 -20.57
C ILE A 11 -1.92 24.50 -20.06
N ASP A 12 -3.11 24.90 -20.49
CA ASP A 12 -3.95 25.84 -19.75
C ASP A 12 -4.99 25.02 -18.98
N PHE A 13 -5.19 25.34 -17.70
CA PHE A 13 -6.16 24.65 -16.85
C PHE A 13 -6.80 25.65 -15.89
N ASP A 14 -8.12 25.71 -15.89
CA ASP A 14 -8.91 26.49 -14.95
C ASP A 14 -9.83 25.56 -14.17
N GLY A 15 -9.35 25.08 -13.02
CA GLY A 15 -10.11 24.22 -12.13
C GLY A 15 -10.40 24.87 -10.79
N LYS A 16 -11.28 24.25 -10.01
CA LYS A 16 -11.70 24.74 -8.68
C LYS A 16 -10.54 25.04 -7.72
N HIS A 17 -9.48 24.22 -7.77
CA HIS A 17 -8.36 24.28 -6.81
C HIS A 17 -7.04 24.75 -7.42
N VAL A 18 -6.89 24.63 -8.74
CA VAL A 18 -5.65 24.94 -9.44
C VAL A 18 -6.01 25.64 -10.73
N ARG A 19 -5.38 26.80 -10.97
CA ARG A 19 -5.47 27.55 -12.21
C ARG A 19 -4.06 27.83 -12.72
N VAL A 20 -3.79 27.44 -13.96
CA VAL A 20 -2.49 27.69 -14.62
C VAL A 20 -2.72 28.08 -16.07
N LYS A 21 -1.83 28.92 -16.60
CA LYS A 21 -1.80 29.32 -18.01
C LYS A 21 -0.38 29.18 -18.53
N GLY A 22 -0.21 28.54 -19.68
CA GLY A 22 1.07 28.28 -20.32
C GLY A 22 1.95 27.29 -19.55
N ALA A 23 1.35 26.39 -18.76
CA ALA A 23 2.15 25.43 -17.99
C ALA A 23 2.83 24.45 -18.95
N LYS A 24 4.17 24.36 -18.87
CA LYS A 24 4.98 23.46 -19.67
C LYS A 24 6.06 22.83 -18.81
N ASN A 25 6.34 21.55 -19.04
CA ASN A 25 7.51 20.91 -18.46
C ASN A 25 8.71 21.06 -19.41
N PHE A 26 9.73 21.81 -19.00
CA PHE A 26 10.95 22.00 -19.79
C PHE A 26 11.95 20.84 -19.65
N HIS A 27 11.73 19.95 -18.68
CA HIS A 27 12.59 18.79 -18.43
C HIS A 27 11.77 17.51 -18.56
N GLU A 28 11.77 16.95 -19.77
CA GLU A 28 11.00 15.75 -20.04
C GLU A 28 11.50 14.56 -19.22
N PRO A 29 10.59 13.72 -18.69
CA PRO A 29 10.98 12.48 -18.05
C PRO A 29 11.58 11.51 -19.08
N VAL A 30 12.58 10.74 -18.64
CA VAL A 30 13.19 9.66 -19.42
C VAL A 30 12.16 8.58 -19.77
N GLN A 31 11.29 8.24 -18.83
CA GLN A 31 10.24 7.24 -19.03
C GLN A 31 9.05 7.83 -19.81
N LYS A 32 8.64 7.13 -20.86
CA LYS A 32 7.48 7.49 -21.70
C LYS A 32 6.30 6.54 -21.45
N PRO A 33 5.04 7.00 -21.61
CA PRO A 33 4.65 8.39 -21.88
C PRO A 33 4.91 9.32 -20.68
N TYR A 34 4.99 8.77 -19.48
CA TYR A 34 5.36 9.45 -18.23
C TYR A 34 5.85 8.40 -17.22
N PRO A 35 6.53 8.80 -16.13
CA PRO A 35 6.90 7.87 -15.05
C PRO A 35 5.67 7.20 -14.43
N PRO A 36 5.69 5.89 -14.12
CA PRO A 36 4.49 5.21 -13.60
C PRO A 36 3.96 5.83 -12.31
N LEU A 37 2.66 6.10 -12.28
CA LEU A 37 1.97 6.75 -11.17
C LEU A 37 1.31 5.72 -10.25
N TYR A 38 1.66 5.78 -8.97
CA TYR A 38 1.15 4.91 -7.92
C TYR A 38 0.24 5.73 -7.02
N PHE A 39 -0.89 5.15 -6.65
CA PHE A 39 -1.82 5.78 -5.72
C PHE A 39 -2.52 4.73 -4.88
N GLY A 40 -2.85 5.10 -3.66
CA GLY A 40 -3.60 4.26 -2.75
C GLY A 40 -4.68 5.06 -2.04
N GLY A 41 -5.66 4.33 -1.51
CA GLY A 41 -6.81 4.91 -0.83
C GLY A 41 -7.93 3.87 -0.80
N SER A 42 -8.72 3.86 0.28
CA SER A 42 -9.80 2.88 0.47
C SER A 42 -11.19 3.51 0.48
N SER A 43 -11.29 4.81 0.18
CA SER A 43 -12.57 5.49 -0.02
C SER A 43 -13.06 5.29 -1.45
N ASP A 44 -14.37 5.37 -1.64
CA ASP A 44 -15.00 5.26 -2.96
C ASP A 44 -14.44 6.30 -3.96
N ALA A 45 -14.33 7.56 -3.53
CA ALA A 45 -13.72 8.62 -4.34
C ALA A 45 -12.25 8.32 -4.71
N ALA A 46 -11.49 7.67 -3.82
CA ALA A 46 -10.11 7.28 -4.13
C ALA A 46 -10.06 6.16 -5.16
N HIS A 47 -11.03 5.23 -5.15
CA HIS A 47 -11.13 4.18 -6.16
C HIS A 47 -11.47 4.76 -7.54
N GLU A 48 -12.35 5.76 -7.61
CA GLU A 48 -12.62 6.48 -8.87
C GLU A 48 -11.38 7.19 -9.42
N ILE A 49 -10.67 7.95 -8.57
CA ILE A 49 -9.42 8.63 -8.95
C ILE A 49 -8.37 7.62 -9.43
N ALA A 50 -8.24 6.48 -8.73
CA ALA A 50 -7.31 5.43 -9.12
C ALA A 50 -7.67 4.88 -10.51
N ALA A 51 -8.93 4.44 -10.69
CA ALA A 51 -9.41 3.89 -11.96
C ALA A 51 -9.21 4.84 -13.14
N GLU A 52 -9.32 6.14 -12.92
CA GLU A 52 -9.19 7.15 -13.98
C GLU A 52 -7.74 7.57 -14.28
N HIS A 53 -6.91 7.72 -13.24
CA HIS A 53 -5.66 8.47 -13.39
C HIS A 53 -4.38 7.66 -13.18
N VAL A 54 -4.42 6.54 -12.45
CA VAL A 54 -3.16 5.92 -11.97
C VAL A 54 -2.84 4.67 -12.78
N ASP A 55 -1.57 4.27 -12.78
CA ASP A 55 -1.13 3.05 -13.46
C ASP A 55 -1.02 1.88 -12.46
N THR A 56 -0.86 2.17 -11.18
CA THR A 56 -0.75 1.16 -10.13
C THR A 56 -1.53 1.55 -8.88
N TYR A 57 -2.50 0.70 -8.53
CA TYR A 57 -3.25 0.84 -7.30
C TYR A 57 -2.54 0.10 -6.15
N LEU A 58 -2.26 0.83 -5.07
CA LEU A 58 -1.63 0.30 -3.86
C LEU A 58 -2.63 0.24 -2.71
N THR A 59 -2.65 -0.89 -2.01
CA THR A 59 -3.48 -1.08 -0.81
C THR A 59 -2.67 -1.59 0.37
N TRP A 60 -3.24 -1.45 1.57
CA TRP A 60 -2.62 -1.92 2.82
C TRP A 60 -2.73 -3.44 2.95
N GLY A 61 -1.93 -4.00 3.85
CA GLY A 61 -2.00 -5.40 4.23
C GLY A 61 -3.30 -5.75 4.98
N GLU A 62 -4.38 -5.92 4.24
CA GLU A 62 -5.66 -6.43 4.73
C GLU A 62 -5.76 -7.95 4.48
N PRO A 63 -6.72 -8.65 5.12
CA PRO A 63 -6.98 -10.06 4.82
C PRO A 63 -7.15 -10.29 3.31
N PRO A 64 -6.64 -11.42 2.77
CA PRO A 64 -6.61 -11.64 1.32
C PRO A 64 -7.96 -11.48 0.61
N GLU A 65 -9.06 -11.87 1.25
CA GLU A 65 -10.42 -11.74 0.69
C GLU A 65 -10.86 -10.27 0.59
N ALA A 66 -10.51 -9.44 1.58
CA ALA A 66 -10.81 -8.01 1.56
C ALA A 66 -9.99 -7.31 0.46
N VAL A 67 -8.71 -7.68 0.30
CA VAL A 67 -7.86 -7.19 -0.79
C VAL A 67 -8.42 -7.61 -2.15
N ALA A 68 -8.84 -8.87 -2.30
CA ALA A 68 -9.40 -9.38 -3.55
C ALA A 68 -10.67 -8.62 -3.97
N LYS A 69 -11.60 -8.38 -3.03
CA LYS A 69 -12.81 -7.58 -3.28
C LYS A 69 -12.46 -6.16 -3.74
N LYS A 70 -11.47 -5.53 -3.10
CA LYS A 70 -11.05 -4.17 -3.44
C LYS A 70 -10.38 -4.09 -4.81
N PHE A 71 -9.54 -5.07 -5.15
CA PHE A 71 -8.91 -5.14 -6.46
C PHE A 71 -9.95 -5.39 -7.56
N ALA A 72 -10.96 -6.24 -7.30
CA ALA A 72 -12.06 -6.45 -8.24
C ALA A 72 -12.83 -5.15 -8.52
N ASP A 73 -13.20 -4.40 -7.47
CA ASP A 73 -13.89 -3.11 -7.60
C ASP A 73 -13.09 -2.08 -8.42
N VAL A 74 -11.82 -1.85 -8.07
CA VAL A 74 -10.97 -0.89 -8.80
C VAL A 74 -10.72 -1.35 -10.25
N ARG A 75 -10.57 -2.66 -10.47
CA ARG A 75 -10.39 -3.24 -11.80
C ARG A 75 -11.64 -3.01 -12.66
N GLU A 76 -12.82 -3.28 -12.14
CA GLU A 76 -14.08 -3.06 -12.84
C GLU A 76 -14.24 -1.59 -13.24
N ARG A 77 -14.00 -0.66 -12.32
CA ARG A 77 -14.06 0.80 -12.58
C ARG A 77 -13.07 1.24 -13.66
N ALA A 78 -11.89 0.63 -13.71
CA ALA A 78 -10.90 0.91 -14.75
C ALA A 78 -11.31 0.31 -16.10
N THR A 79 -11.85 -0.91 -16.12
CA THR A 79 -12.35 -1.56 -17.33
C THR A 79 -13.48 -0.76 -17.99
N ARG A 80 -14.41 -0.20 -17.20
CA ARG A 80 -15.46 0.71 -17.71
C ARG A 80 -14.90 1.95 -18.41
N ARG A 81 -13.65 2.31 -18.14
CA ARG A 81 -12.92 3.43 -18.75
C ARG A 81 -11.94 2.98 -19.85
N GLY A 82 -11.97 1.70 -20.24
CA GLY A 82 -11.05 1.14 -21.22
C GLY A 82 -9.59 1.08 -20.73
N ARG A 83 -9.35 1.05 -19.42
CA ARG A 83 -8.01 1.03 -18.82
C ARG A 83 -7.72 -0.28 -18.09
N THR A 84 -6.44 -0.64 -18.06
CA THR A 84 -5.90 -1.73 -17.23
C THR A 84 -4.92 -1.18 -16.23
N LEU A 85 -5.00 -1.62 -14.97
CA LEU A 85 -4.11 -1.18 -13.88
C LEU A 85 -3.27 -2.35 -13.38
N ARG A 86 -2.13 -2.02 -12.79
CA ARG A 86 -1.38 -2.95 -11.93
C ARG A 86 -1.82 -2.79 -10.48
N PHE A 87 -1.60 -3.82 -9.69
CA PHE A 87 -2.00 -3.86 -8.29
C PHE A 87 -0.80 -4.19 -7.40
N GLY A 88 -0.75 -3.57 -6.22
CA GLY A 88 0.27 -3.85 -5.22
C GLY A 88 -0.27 -3.76 -3.80
N VAL A 89 0.38 -4.49 -2.91
CA VAL A 89 0.06 -4.51 -1.48
C VAL A 89 1.28 -4.07 -0.70
N ARG A 90 1.11 -3.12 0.22
CA ARG A 90 2.15 -2.70 1.15
C ARG A 90 2.09 -3.58 2.40
N LEU A 91 3.13 -4.39 2.60
CA LEU A 91 3.27 -5.28 3.76
C LEU A 91 4.60 -5.04 4.48
N HIS A 92 4.57 -5.18 5.80
CA HIS A 92 5.77 -5.37 6.61
C HIS A 92 6.06 -6.86 6.67
N VAL A 93 7.31 -7.25 6.43
CA VAL A 93 7.69 -8.66 6.36
C VAL A 93 8.75 -8.93 7.43
N ILE A 94 8.43 -9.83 8.36
CA ILE A 94 9.36 -10.33 9.38
C ILE A 94 9.73 -11.75 8.97
N VAL A 95 10.96 -11.90 8.49
CA VAL A 95 11.49 -13.18 8.00
C VAL A 95 12.47 -13.76 9.00
N ARG A 96 12.30 -15.03 9.37
CA ARG A 96 13.22 -15.83 10.19
C ARG A 96 13.36 -17.25 9.63
N GLU A 97 14.21 -18.06 10.26
CA GLU A 97 14.46 -19.43 9.81
C GLU A 97 13.26 -20.34 10.14
N THR A 98 12.62 -20.10 11.28
CA THR A 98 11.39 -20.80 11.71
C THR A 98 10.22 -19.83 11.90
N ASN A 99 9.00 -20.37 11.93
CA ASN A 99 7.79 -19.57 12.18
C ASN A 99 7.78 -19.03 13.61
N GLU A 100 8.21 -19.85 14.56
CA GLU A 100 8.29 -19.54 15.98
C GLU A 100 9.22 -18.34 16.23
N GLU A 101 10.38 -18.31 15.58
CA GLU A 101 11.29 -17.18 15.62
C GLU A 101 10.68 -15.91 15.00
N ALA A 102 9.92 -16.04 13.91
CA ALA A 102 9.28 -14.91 13.25
C ALA A 102 8.22 -14.28 14.16
N TRP A 103 7.41 -15.10 14.82
CA TRP A 103 6.42 -14.65 15.80
C TRP A 103 7.06 -14.05 17.04
N ALA A 104 8.09 -14.69 17.60
CA ALA A 104 8.85 -14.12 18.72
C ALA A 104 9.47 -12.75 18.38
N ALA A 105 9.96 -12.58 17.13
CA ALA A 105 10.43 -11.30 16.66
C ALA A 105 9.30 -10.25 16.51
N ALA A 106 8.11 -10.66 16.06
CA ALA A 106 6.94 -9.79 15.98
C ALA A 106 6.52 -9.30 17.38
N ASP A 107 6.46 -10.20 18.36
CA ASP A 107 6.14 -9.87 19.76
C ASP A 107 7.21 -8.95 20.37
N SER A 108 8.48 -9.24 20.11
CA SER A 108 9.59 -8.40 20.56
C SER A 108 9.50 -6.96 20.02
N LEU A 109 9.06 -6.78 18.76
CA LEU A 109 8.91 -5.45 18.15
C LEU A 109 7.90 -4.57 18.88
N ILE A 110 6.84 -5.15 19.44
CA ILE A 110 5.79 -4.44 20.18
C ILE A 110 5.96 -4.53 21.71
N SER A 111 6.94 -5.28 22.20
CA SER A 111 7.16 -5.53 23.64
C SER A 111 7.30 -4.27 24.50
N ARG A 112 7.73 -3.15 23.90
CA ARG A 112 7.93 -1.86 24.59
C ARG A 112 6.75 -0.91 24.50
N LEU A 113 5.68 -1.29 23.78
CA LEU A 113 4.46 -0.50 23.76
C LEU A 113 3.77 -0.65 25.12
N THR A 114 3.41 0.45 25.74
CA THR A 114 2.54 0.47 26.93
C THR A 114 1.07 0.49 26.49
N ASP A 115 0.16 0.09 27.37
CA ASP A 115 -1.27 0.15 27.05
C ASP A 115 -1.76 1.60 26.88
N GLU A 116 -1.09 2.55 27.55
CA GLU A 116 -1.29 3.97 27.35
C GLU A 116 -0.90 4.41 25.93
N ASP A 117 0.26 3.97 25.41
CA ASP A 117 0.70 4.27 24.03
C ASP A 117 -0.33 3.78 23.00
N ILE A 118 -0.88 2.57 23.22
CA ILE A 118 -1.89 1.98 22.35
C ILE A 118 -3.19 2.79 22.46
N ALA A 119 -3.68 3.03 23.66
CA ALA A 119 -4.92 3.78 23.89
C ALA A 119 -4.85 5.19 23.27
N GLN A 120 -3.74 5.90 23.47
CA GLN A 120 -3.52 7.22 22.87
C GLN A 120 -3.50 7.15 21.35
N SER A 121 -2.82 6.16 20.77
CA SER A 121 -2.81 6.01 19.31
C SER A 121 -4.19 5.65 18.74
N GLN A 122 -4.96 4.80 19.42
CA GLN A 122 -6.33 4.47 19.00
C GLN A 122 -7.27 5.68 19.08
N GLN A 123 -7.17 6.48 20.14
CA GLN A 123 -7.94 7.73 20.25
C GLN A 123 -7.58 8.71 19.11
N ASN A 124 -6.31 8.77 18.73
CA ASN A 124 -5.89 9.61 17.60
C ASN A 124 -6.44 9.08 16.27
N PHE A 125 -6.44 7.76 16.05
CA PHE A 125 -7.02 7.16 14.85
C PHE A 125 -8.52 7.39 14.73
N ALA A 126 -9.25 7.35 15.84
CA ALA A 126 -10.70 7.61 15.85
C ALA A 126 -11.05 9.04 15.41
N LYS A 127 -10.11 9.99 15.54
CA LYS A 127 -10.29 11.39 15.12
C LYS A 127 -9.88 11.65 13.66
N MET A 128 -9.38 10.65 12.93
CA MET A 128 -8.92 10.81 11.55
C MET A 128 -10.01 10.45 10.54
N ASP A 129 -10.12 11.25 9.47
CA ASP A 129 -11.07 11.00 8.37
C ASP A 129 -10.60 9.90 7.39
N SER A 130 -9.42 9.32 7.61
CA SER A 130 -8.84 8.31 6.71
C SER A 130 -9.57 6.97 6.81
N VAL A 131 -10.33 6.64 5.77
CA VAL A 131 -10.98 5.32 5.62
C VAL A 131 -9.97 4.17 5.72
N GLY A 132 -8.77 4.34 5.15
CA GLY A 132 -7.71 3.32 5.23
C GLY A 132 -7.24 3.10 6.66
N GLN A 133 -7.03 4.19 7.41
CA GLN A 133 -6.60 4.12 8.81
C GLN A 133 -7.67 3.46 9.69
N ARG A 134 -8.94 3.84 9.48
CA ARG A 134 -10.07 3.24 10.20
C ARG A 134 -10.15 1.74 9.97
N ARG A 135 -10.07 1.29 8.71
CA ARG A 135 -10.08 -0.14 8.36
C ARG A 135 -8.92 -0.90 9.01
N MET A 136 -7.71 -0.32 9.05
CA MET A 136 -6.57 -0.96 9.71
C MET A 136 -6.76 -1.09 11.22
N ALA A 137 -7.32 -0.07 11.88
CA ALA A 137 -7.63 -0.12 13.31
C ALA A 137 -8.72 -1.16 13.62
N GLU A 138 -9.72 -1.29 12.75
CA GLU A 138 -10.81 -2.29 12.86
C GLU A 138 -10.29 -3.74 12.78
N LEU A 139 -9.15 -3.99 12.11
CA LEU A 139 -8.60 -5.35 11.98
C LEU A 139 -8.19 -5.97 13.32
N HIS A 140 -7.72 -5.17 14.27
CA HIS A 140 -7.24 -5.64 15.57
C HIS A 140 -8.01 -5.05 16.76
N GLY A 141 -8.80 -3.99 16.54
CA GLY A 141 -9.62 -3.34 17.58
C GLY A 141 -8.81 -2.85 18.78
N GLY A 142 -7.56 -2.43 18.56
CA GLY A 142 -6.62 -2.03 19.62
C GLY A 142 -6.09 -3.17 20.50
N ARG A 143 -6.41 -4.43 20.21
CA ARG A 143 -6.04 -5.58 21.06
C ARG A 143 -4.73 -6.23 20.62
N ARG A 144 -3.82 -6.46 21.59
CA ARG A 144 -2.53 -7.14 21.37
C ARG A 144 -2.66 -8.63 21.08
N ASP A 145 -3.73 -9.27 21.53
CA ASP A 145 -3.98 -10.70 21.36
C ASP A 145 -4.70 -11.04 20.04
N LYS A 146 -5.01 -10.02 19.21
CA LYS A 146 -5.69 -10.17 17.91
C LYS A 146 -4.91 -9.53 16.76
N LEU A 147 -3.61 -9.80 16.72
CA LEU A 147 -2.73 -9.23 15.69
C LEU A 147 -2.56 -10.13 14.47
N GLU A 148 -2.91 -11.41 14.55
CA GLU A 148 -2.99 -12.27 13.38
C GLU A 148 -4.36 -12.12 12.71
N THR A 149 -4.37 -11.47 11.54
CA THR A 149 -5.61 -11.16 10.79
C THR A 149 -5.93 -12.19 9.70
N SER A 150 -4.95 -13.03 9.38
CA SER A 150 -4.99 -14.15 8.43
C SER A 150 -3.73 -14.99 8.69
N PRO A 151 -3.67 -16.28 8.31
CA PRO A 151 -2.48 -17.10 8.53
C PRO A 151 -1.18 -16.43 8.05
N ASN A 152 -0.26 -16.16 8.97
CA ASN A 152 1.01 -15.43 8.76
C ASN A 152 0.87 -13.96 8.33
N LEU A 153 -0.27 -13.32 8.61
CA LEU A 153 -0.50 -11.89 8.37
C LEU A 153 -0.68 -11.15 9.69
N TRP A 154 0.36 -10.41 10.06
CA TRP A 154 0.43 -9.67 11.32
C TRP A 154 0.10 -8.18 11.14
N ALA A 155 -0.84 -7.67 11.93
CA ALA A 155 -1.31 -6.30 11.92
C ALA A 155 -0.74 -5.43 13.06
N GLY A 156 0.26 -5.90 13.80
CA GLY A 156 0.80 -5.18 14.97
C GLY A 156 1.45 -3.83 14.69
N VAL A 157 1.91 -3.58 13.46
CA VAL A 157 2.37 -2.23 13.05
C VAL A 157 1.23 -1.21 13.04
N GLY A 158 -0.03 -1.65 12.92
CA GLY A 158 -1.22 -0.80 13.00
C GLY A 158 -1.59 -0.35 14.41
N LEU A 159 -0.98 -0.94 15.46
CA LEU A 159 -1.29 -0.58 16.86
C LEU A 159 -0.89 0.86 17.20
N THR A 160 0.24 1.35 16.64
CA THR A 160 0.71 2.72 16.85
C THR A 160 1.27 3.34 15.55
N VAL A 161 1.05 4.64 15.33
CA VAL A 161 1.72 5.40 14.25
C VAL A 161 3.15 5.80 14.61
N THR A 162 3.44 5.85 15.91
CA THR A 162 4.72 6.31 16.43
C THR A 162 5.54 5.09 16.82
N VAL A 163 6.51 4.74 16.00
CA VAL A 163 7.62 3.91 16.48
C VAL A 163 8.91 4.69 16.46
N ARG A 164 9.02 5.56 17.47
CA ARG A 164 10.19 6.42 17.74
C ARG A 164 11.49 5.65 18.01
N ARG A 165 11.48 4.31 18.04
CA ARG A 165 12.64 3.47 18.44
C ARG A 165 12.99 2.29 17.52
N PHE A 166 12.53 2.25 16.27
CA PHE A 166 12.86 1.14 15.34
C PHE A 166 14.25 1.23 14.67
N ALA A 167 15.03 2.29 14.89
CA ALA A 167 16.17 2.63 14.03
C ALA A 167 17.45 1.76 14.16
N ARG A 168 17.46 0.61 14.85
CA ARG A 168 18.72 -0.13 15.10
C ARG A 168 18.84 -1.55 14.54
N THR A 169 17.82 -2.12 13.90
CA THR A 169 17.93 -3.52 13.44
C THR A 169 17.95 -3.60 11.92
N LYS A 170 19.16 -3.51 11.34
CA LYS A 170 19.40 -3.78 9.92
C LYS A 170 19.22 -5.28 9.65
N TYR A 171 18.14 -5.67 8.98
CA TYR A 171 17.92 -7.06 8.54
C TYR A 171 18.30 -7.23 7.07
N ARG A 172 19.24 -8.15 6.79
CA ARG A 172 19.52 -8.68 5.44
C ARG A 172 18.58 -9.85 5.18
N ALA A 173 17.49 -9.65 4.45
CA ALA A 173 16.65 -10.74 3.97
C ALA A 173 16.49 -10.64 2.44
N ARG A 174 17.37 -11.34 1.70
CA ARG A 174 17.41 -11.29 0.22
C ARG A 174 16.60 -12.39 -0.49
N ARG A 175 15.93 -13.32 0.20
CA ARG A 175 15.31 -14.49 -0.46
C ARG A 175 13.86 -14.86 -0.13
N LEU A 176 13.19 -14.27 0.86
CA LEU A 176 11.86 -14.78 1.30
C LEU A 176 10.62 -14.04 0.78
N VAL A 177 10.76 -12.87 0.15
CA VAL A 177 9.62 -12.07 -0.35
C VAL A 177 8.82 -12.80 -1.45
N ALA A 178 9.42 -13.81 -2.09
CA ALA A 178 8.82 -14.54 -3.20
C ALA A 178 7.63 -15.46 -2.81
N VAL A 179 7.61 -16.01 -1.59
CA VAL A 179 6.61 -17.03 -1.20
C VAL A 179 5.25 -16.38 -0.89
N LEU A 180 5.23 -15.27 -0.16
CA LEU A 180 4.00 -14.53 0.15
C LEU A 180 3.38 -13.92 -1.13
N ALA A 181 4.22 -13.41 -2.03
CA ALA A 181 3.78 -12.86 -3.32
C ALA A 181 3.18 -13.93 -4.26
N ARG A 182 3.56 -15.21 -4.13
CA ARG A 182 2.98 -16.33 -4.90
C ARG A 182 1.62 -16.76 -4.37
N ARG A 183 1.40 -16.74 -3.04
CA ARG A 183 0.11 -17.12 -2.43
C ARG A 183 -0.98 -16.07 -2.64
N ILE A 184 -0.58 -14.79 -2.68
CA ILE A 184 -1.46 -13.68 -3.09
C ILE A 184 -1.73 -13.74 -4.61
N ARG A 185 -0.72 -14.01 -5.45
CA ARG A 185 -0.91 -14.18 -6.91
C ARG A 185 -1.81 -15.35 -7.29
N GLY A 186 -1.66 -16.51 -6.64
CA GLY A 186 -2.41 -17.73 -6.97
C GLY A 186 -3.91 -17.67 -6.72
N ARG A 187 -4.41 -16.67 -5.99
CA ARG A 187 -5.85 -16.40 -5.84
C ARG A 187 -6.34 -15.21 -6.69
N VAL A 188 -5.43 -14.47 -7.34
CA VAL A 188 -5.73 -13.17 -7.96
C VAL A 188 -5.55 -13.16 -9.49
N GLU A 189 -4.73 -14.04 -10.11
CA GLU A 189 -4.64 -14.13 -11.60
C GLU A 189 -3.86 -15.37 -12.10
N PRO A 190 -4.33 -16.12 -13.13
CA PRO A 190 -3.57 -17.15 -13.82
C PRO A 190 -3.01 -16.64 -15.16
N ALA A 191 -2.20 -15.58 -15.18
CA ALA A 191 -1.35 -15.20 -16.33
C ALA A 191 -0.56 -13.93 -16.01
N ALA A 192 0.75 -14.03 -15.78
CA ALA A 192 1.75 -12.96 -15.98
C ALA A 192 3.13 -13.43 -15.47
N GLU A 193 3.95 -13.98 -16.37
CA GLU A 193 5.25 -14.59 -16.03
C GLU A 193 6.44 -13.60 -15.90
N ASP A 194 6.33 -12.31 -16.23
CA ASP A 194 7.54 -11.53 -16.54
C ASP A 194 8.00 -10.43 -15.54
N ALA A 195 7.43 -10.30 -14.35
CA ALA A 195 7.71 -9.11 -13.49
C ALA A 195 8.86 -9.23 -12.46
N CYS A 196 9.67 -10.29 -12.43
CA CYS A 196 10.55 -10.57 -11.28
C CYS A 196 12.05 -10.22 -11.44
N ARG A 197 12.44 -9.23 -12.27
CA ARG A 197 13.87 -8.89 -12.48
C ARG A 197 14.41 -7.58 -11.89
N CYS A 198 13.60 -6.70 -11.31
CA CYS A 198 14.09 -5.34 -10.99
C CYS A 198 14.72 -5.14 -9.58
N CYS A 199 14.56 -6.08 -8.62
CA CYS A 199 14.99 -5.83 -7.22
C CYS A 199 16.41 -6.31 -6.85
N ALA A 200 17.25 -6.74 -7.80
CA ALA A 200 18.54 -7.37 -7.48
C ALA A 200 19.79 -6.49 -7.67
N LYS A 201 19.68 -5.23 -8.10
CA LYS A 201 20.84 -4.32 -8.23
C LYS A 201 20.52 -2.90 -7.78
N CYS A 202 20.61 -2.67 -6.47
CA CYS A 202 21.09 -1.47 -5.79
C CYS A 202 21.58 -1.90 -4.41
#